data_AF-A0A0A6X1G2-F1
#
_entry.id   AF-A0A0A6X1G2-F1
#
_cell.length_a   1.000
_cell.length_b   1.000
_cell.length_c   1.000
_cell.angle_alpha   90.00
_cell.angle_beta   90.00
_cell.angle_gamma   90.00
#
_symmetry.space_group_name_H-M   'P 1'
#
loop_
_entity.id
_entity.type
_entity.pdbx_description
1 polymer ?
#
loop_
_entity_poly.entity_id
_entity_poly.type
_entity_poly.pdbx_seq_one_letter_code
_entity_poly.pdbx_strand_id
1 'polypeptide(L)'
;MTSLTLQAYVGGDLHIPRSQEETSALIDRAFREQRSWAPGRGAGDETDFFFVEGGLIPSRQAPNSTLMVRVNASTGLGALIWFVNTLRADASGRQDDQWIWVTDNADPADDDPLVAAEPHELIGVGPSVVLPVAEIRAAVEEYCRAGTGERPGSVSWVHGNNLGERDDRQWKPPDYSDERVAQIAPYPEKIRALAALQLYRMLPVVEAARAAFAGAARQILDACQAGTTAPESAIATVQPFADVEGPVVGPGWFLWSLGFEVAQLSLLAAGAGPASNPAGSVVIGTSNFWHTCNRLLCFGETATDWDLVTTFRRIEDNGRRQEFEKVLATHDPAAVMRRDLATWAEQRPLLDTVGLAVARAAA
;
A
#
# COMPACT_ATOMS: atom_id res chain seq x y z
N MET A 1 9.92 -19.49 37.86
CA MET A 1 9.43 -18.77 36.68
C MET A 1 10.29 -19.19 35.52
N THR A 2 9.66 -19.79 34.53
CA THR A 2 10.24 -20.17 33.24
C THR A 2 10.57 -18.88 32.48
N SER A 3 11.74 -18.84 31.84
CA SER A 3 12.19 -17.65 31.10
C SER A 3 11.42 -17.54 29.78
N LEU A 4 10.92 -16.34 29.48
CA LEU A 4 10.34 -15.99 28.18
C LEU A 4 11.47 -15.65 27.19
N THR A 5 11.35 -16.15 25.97
CA THR A 5 12.24 -15.82 24.85
C THR A 5 11.50 -14.91 23.88
N LEU A 6 12.10 -13.77 23.53
CA LEU A 6 11.61 -12.89 22.47
C LEU A 6 11.87 -13.54 21.11
N GLN A 7 10.86 -13.54 20.26
CA GLN A 7 10.93 -13.88 18.85
C GLN A 7 10.22 -12.77 18.06
N ALA A 8 10.63 -12.59 16.81
CA ALA A 8 10.04 -11.58 15.94
C ALA A 8 9.87 -12.14 14.53
N TYR A 9 8.68 -11.97 13.96
CA TYR A 9 8.44 -12.18 12.54
C TYR A 9 8.58 -10.82 11.86
N VAL A 10 9.55 -10.65 10.96
CA VAL A 10 9.81 -9.36 10.30
C VAL A 10 10.09 -9.60 8.82
N GLY A 11 9.19 -9.09 7.96
CA GLY A 11 9.37 -9.14 6.51
C GLY A 11 9.37 -10.56 5.93
N GLY A 12 8.65 -11.50 6.56
CA GLY A 12 8.54 -12.89 6.12
C GLY A 12 9.43 -13.88 6.88
N ASP A 13 10.37 -13.38 7.69
CA ASP A 13 11.40 -14.19 8.34
C ASP A 13 11.19 -14.24 9.86
N LEU A 14 11.41 -15.43 10.45
CA LEU A 14 11.43 -15.60 11.90
C LEU A 14 12.83 -15.31 12.46
N HIS A 15 12.90 -14.42 13.45
CA HIS A 15 14.10 -13.99 14.13
C HIS A 15 14.03 -14.26 15.65
N ILE A 16 15.19 -14.55 16.26
CA ILE A 16 15.32 -14.82 17.69
C ILE A 16 16.49 -14.00 18.22
N PRO A 17 16.28 -12.71 18.53
CA PRO A 17 17.36 -11.85 18.98
C PRO A 17 17.95 -12.36 20.29
N ARG A 18 19.28 -12.39 20.35
CA ARG A 18 20.08 -12.84 21.51
C ARG A 18 20.65 -11.68 22.32
N SER A 19 20.54 -10.46 21.81
CA SER A 19 21.05 -9.25 22.44
C SER A 19 20.10 -8.07 22.21
N GLN A 20 20.25 -7.03 23.02
CA GLN A 20 19.52 -5.78 22.83
C GLN A 20 19.84 -5.11 21.49
N GLU A 21 21.09 -5.23 21.01
CA GLU A 21 21.51 -4.70 19.70
C GLU A 21 20.76 -5.40 18.56
N GLU A 22 20.66 -6.74 18.60
CA GLU A 22 19.89 -7.51 17.62
C GLU A 22 18.39 -7.14 17.67
N THR A 23 17.83 -6.97 18.88
CA THR A 23 16.46 -6.50 19.05
C THR A 23 16.26 -5.11 18.44
N SER A 24 17.14 -4.16 18.72
CA SER A 24 17.07 -2.81 18.15
C SER A 24 17.17 -2.82 16.62
N ALA A 25 18.04 -3.66 16.04
CA ALA A 25 18.16 -3.80 14.60
C ALA A 25 16.87 -4.35 13.95
N LEU A 26 16.18 -5.29 14.61
CA LEU A 26 14.88 -5.81 14.16
C LEU A 26 13.77 -4.76 14.24
N ILE A 27 13.74 -3.97 15.31
CA ILE A 27 12.82 -2.84 15.44
C ILE A 27 13.11 -1.82 14.32
N ASP A 28 14.36 -1.43 14.12
CA ASP A 28 14.69 -0.51 13.02
C ASP A 28 14.32 -1.08 11.64
N ARG A 29 14.38 -2.39 11.45
CA ARG A 29 13.94 -3.05 10.21
C ARG A 29 12.42 -2.96 10.04
N ALA A 30 11.66 -3.34 11.07
CA ALA A 30 10.20 -3.28 11.07
C ALA A 30 9.61 -1.90 10.74
N PHE A 31 10.33 -0.83 11.09
CA PHE A 31 9.88 0.54 10.91
C PHE A 31 10.44 1.21 9.63
N ARG A 32 11.41 0.59 8.96
CA ARG A 32 12.04 1.13 7.73
C ARG A 32 11.69 0.33 6.48
N GLU A 33 11.72 -1.00 6.58
CA GLU A 33 11.46 -1.89 5.45
C GLU A 33 9.96 -2.19 5.40
N GLN A 34 9.31 -1.71 4.34
CA GLN A 34 7.92 -2.02 4.06
C GLN A 34 7.82 -2.61 2.67
N ARG A 35 7.63 -3.91 2.60
CA ARG A 35 7.60 -4.73 1.39
C ARG A 35 6.19 -4.89 0.81
N SER A 36 5.18 -4.74 1.65
CA SER A 36 3.78 -4.85 1.28
C SER A 36 3.10 -3.49 1.23
N TRP A 37 2.43 -3.24 0.11
CA TRP A 37 1.68 -2.03 -0.15
C TRP A 37 0.53 -2.30 -1.09
N ALA A 38 -0.63 -1.77 -0.72
CA ALA A 38 -1.84 -1.76 -1.51
C ALA A 38 -2.24 -0.30 -1.75
N PRO A 39 -2.11 0.22 -2.98
CA PRO A 39 -2.39 1.62 -3.28
C PRO A 39 -3.78 2.07 -2.80
N GLY A 40 -3.83 3.17 -2.05
CA GLY A 40 -5.06 3.70 -1.45
C GLY A 40 -5.70 2.84 -0.36
N ARG A 41 -5.11 1.71 0.04
CA ARG A 41 -5.55 0.91 1.19
C ARG A 41 -4.50 0.84 2.29
N GLY A 42 -3.23 1.05 1.93
CA GLY A 42 -2.15 1.29 2.87
C GLY A 42 -0.88 0.52 2.62
N ALA A 43 0.13 0.81 3.43
CA ALA A 43 1.38 0.04 3.49
C ALA A 43 1.52 -0.59 4.87
N GLY A 44 2.29 -1.67 4.92
CA GLY A 44 2.65 -2.34 6.18
C GLY A 44 3.10 -3.76 5.91
N ASP A 45 4.14 -4.19 6.63
CA ASP A 45 4.57 -5.57 6.62
C ASP A 45 3.95 -6.34 7.77
N GLU A 46 3.90 -7.65 7.62
CA GLU A 46 3.57 -8.54 8.72
C GLU A 46 4.77 -8.54 9.66
N THR A 47 4.67 -7.69 10.69
CA THR A 47 5.69 -7.54 11.71
C THR A 47 5.07 -7.85 13.05
N ASP A 48 5.49 -8.95 13.67
CA ASP A 48 4.95 -9.37 14.95
C ASP A 48 6.08 -9.69 15.92
N PHE A 49 5.98 -9.18 17.15
CA PHE A 49 6.89 -9.51 18.25
C PHE A 49 6.17 -10.37 19.27
N PHE A 50 6.74 -11.49 19.64
CA PHE A 50 6.08 -12.42 20.54
C PHE A 50 7.03 -13.03 21.57
N PHE A 51 6.47 -13.34 22.74
CA PHE A 51 7.18 -14.02 23.82
C PHE A 51 6.72 -15.45 23.94
N VAL A 52 7.68 -16.37 24.09
CA VAL A 52 7.43 -17.80 24.15
C VAL A 52 8.14 -18.41 25.35
N GLU A 53 7.43 -19.25 26.08
CA GLU A 53 7.97 -20.01 27.19
C GLU A 53 8.74 -21.24 26.69
N GLY A 54 9.93 -21.49 27.26
CA GLY A 54 10.67 -22.73 26.97
C GLY A 54 11.47 -22.75 25.66
N GLY A 55 11.59 -21.62 24.96
CA GLY A 55 12.52 -21.44 23.84
C GLY A 55 11.83 -21.28 22.48
N LEU A 56 12.22 -22.13 21.51
CA LEU A 56 11.70 -22.12 20.13
C LEU A 56 10.25 -22.58 20.09
N ILE A 57 9.39 -21.94 19.30
CA ILE A 57 8.03 -22.42 19.04
C ILE A 57 8.13 -23.80 18.37
N PRO A 58 7.71 -24.90 19.02
CA PRO A 58 7.34 -26.10 18.26
C PRO A 58 6.18 -25.69 17.36
N SER A 59 6.10 -26.15 16.11
CA SER A 59 5.15 -25.73 15.06
C SER A 59 3.64 -25.78 15.41
N ARG A 60 3.27 -26.06 16.66
CA ARG A 60 1.90 -26.14 17.18
C ARG A 60 1.63 -25.32 18.45
N GLN A 61 2.61 -24.60 19.01
CA GLN A 61 2.38 -23.81 20.24
C GLN A 61 2.18 -22.33 19.93
N ALA A 62 1.03 -21.78 20.33
CA ALA A 62 0.77 -20.36 20.22
C ALA A 62 1.67 -19.58 21.20
N PRO A 63 2.20 -18.40 20.82
CA PRO A 63 3.02 -17.59 21.73
C PRO A 63 2.27 -17.19 23.01
N ASN A 64 2.99 -16.98 24.11
CA ASN A 64 2.40 -16.52 25.37
C ASN A 64 1.80 -15.12 25.23
N SER A 65 2.44 -14.23 24.46
CA SER A 65 1.86 -12.98 23.99
C SER A 65 2.37 -12.65 22.60
N THR A 66 1.53 -11.92 21.88
CA THR A 66 1.84 -11.37 20.56
C THR A 66 1.56 -9.87 20.59
N LEU A 67 2.50 -9.10 20.04
CA LEU A 67 2.36 -7.70 19.69
C LEU A 67 2.53 -7.58 18.18
N MET A 68 1.42 -7.48 17.46
CA MET A 68 1.42 -7.19 16.03
C MET A 68 1.69 -5.69 15.85
N VAL A 69 2.60 -5.38 14.95
CA VAL A 69 3.05 -4.03 14.61
C VAL A 69 2.62 -3.75 13.18
N ARG A 70 1.78 -2.73 13.00
CA ARG A 70 1.32 -2.28 11.68
C ARG A 70 1.75 -0.84 11.50
N VAL A 71 2.62 -0.58 10.53
CA VAL A 71 3.18 0.75 10.31
C VAL A 71 2.99 1.10 8.85
N ASN A 72 2.82 2.38 8.55
CA ASN A 72 3.08 2.96 7.23
C ASN A 72 4.15 4.06 7.41
N ALA A 73 5.39 3.75 7.00
CA ALA A 73 6.52 4.65 7.14
C ALA A 73 6.38 5.91 6.27
N SER A 74 5.61 5.83 5.17
CA SER A 74 5.40 6.96 4.26
C SER A 74 4.47 8.04 4.84
N THR A 75 3.47 7.63 5.62
CA THR A 75 2.56 8.51 6.36
C THR A 75 3.06 8.84 7.76
N GLY A 76 4.02 8.06 8.28
CA GLY A 76 4.55 8.25 9.64
C GLY A 76 3.55 7.82 10.72
N LEU A 77 2.67 6.88 10.38
CA LEU A 77 1.58 6.40 11.22
C LEU A 77 1.68 4.89 11.45
N GLY A 78 1.13 4.39 12.54
CA GLY A 78 1.03 2.95 12.80
C GLY A 78 0.01 2.60 13.88
N ALA A 79 -0.27 1.32 14.04
CA ALA A 79 -1.14 0.75 15.06
C ALA A 79 -0.47 -0.49 15.68
N LEU A 80 -0.86 -0.80 16.91
CA LEU A 80 -0.46 -2.02 17.59
C LEU A 80 -1.70 -2.86 17.91
N ILE A 81 -1.53 -4.18 17.83
CA ILE A 81 -2.52 -5.16 18.28
C ILE A 81 -1.82 -6.10 19.25
N TRP A 82 -2.34 -6.22 20.46
CA TRP A 82 -1.77 -7.07 21.50
C TRP A 82 -2.80 -8.09 21.98
N PHE A 83 -2.36 -9.34 22.15
CA PHE A 83 -3.16 -10.41 22.72
C PHE A 83 -2.27 -11.50 23.31
N VAL A 84 -2.86 -12.37 24.11
CA VAL A 84 -2.22 -13.55 24.68
C VAL A 84 -2.92 -14.83 24.21
N ASN A 85 -2.22 -15.96 24.29
CA ASN A 85 -2.89 -17.24 24.05
C ASN A 85 -3.88 -17.58 25.17
N THR A 86 -4.85 -18.43 24.86
CA THR A 86 -5.89 -18.86 25.82
C THR A 86 -5.31 -19.49 27.09
N LEU A 87 -4.21 -20.25 26.97
CA LEU A 87 -3.56 -20.89 28.13
C LEU A 87 -3.04 -19.85 29.14
N ARG A 88 -2.40 -18.78 28.68
CA ARG A 88 -1.94 -17.68 29.54
C ARG A 88 -3.14 -16.90 30.08
N ALA A 89 -4.12 -16.61 29.23
CA ALA A 89 -5.32 -15.90 29.63
C ALA A 89 -6.03 -16.61 30.79
N ASP A 90 -6.24 -17.92 30.69
CA ASP A 90 -6.86 -18.75 31.72
C ASP A 90 -6.02 -18.81 32.99
N ALA A 91 -4.70 -18.99 32.85
CA ALA A 91 -3.77 -19.06 33.98
C ALA A 91 -3.68 -17.73 34.75
N SER A 92 -3.86 -16.60 34.09
CA SER A 92 -3.83 -15.27 34.73
C SER A 92 -5.05 -15.03 35.63
N GLY A 93 -6.21 -15.60 35.27
CA GLY A 93 -7.51 -15.28 35.85
C GLY A 93 -7.97 -13.83 35.63
N ARG A 94 -7.24 -13.02 34.87
CA ARG A 94 -7.57 -11.62 34.58
C ARG A 94 -8.50 -11.57 33.39
N GLN A 95 -9.62 -10.87 33.54
CA GLN A 95 -10.54 -10.63 32.42
C GLN A 95 -9.86 -9.89 31.27
N ASP A 96 -8.95 -8.96 31.58
CA ASP A 96 -8.20 -8.17 30.59
C ASP A 96 -7.36 -9.04 29.63
N ASP A 97 -6.86 -10.19 30.09
CA ASP A 97 -6.05 -11.09 29.27
C ASP A 97 -6.91 -11.95 28.32
N GLN A 98 -8.24 -11.90 28.42
CA GLN A 98 -9.16 -12.63 27.54
C GLN A 98 -9.49 -11.86 26.25
N TRP A 99 -9.02 -10.61 26.12
CA TRP A 99 -9.34 -9.73 25.01
C TRP A 99 -8.16 -9.53 24.06
N ILE A 100 -8.49 -9.15 22.83
CA ILE A 100 -7.54 -8.53 21.92
C ILE A 100 -7.61 -7.02 22.16
N TRP A 101 -6.44 -6.40 22.25
CA TRP A 101 -6.30 -4.98 22.50
C TRP A 101 -5.68 -4.30 21.29
N VAL A 102 -6.21 -3.15 20.94
CA VAL A 102 -5.68 -2.29 19.87
C VAL A 102 -5.30 -0.95 20.46
N THR A 103 -4.33 -0.26 19.87
CA THR A 103 -3.98 1.11 20.28
C THR A 103 -5.21 2.02 20.24
N ASP A 104 -5.30 2.95 21.20
CA ASP A 104 -6.38 3.92 21.31
C ASP A 104 -5.87 5.31 20.94
N ASN A 105 -6.35 5.85 19.83
CA ASN A 105 -6.17 7.25 19.49
C ASN A 105 -7.41 8.05 19.91
N ALA A 106 -7.24 8.90 20.92
CA ALA A 106 -8.27 9.76 21.46
C ALA A 106 -8.64 10.94 20.52
N ASP A 107 -7.73 11.33 19.63
CA ASP A 107 -7.90 12.44 18.68
C ASP A 107 -7.56 11.97 17.25
N PRO A 108 -8.37 11.05 16.68
CA PRO A 108 -8.11 10.53 15.35
C PRO A 108 -8.33 11.59 14.27
N ALA A 109 -7.43 11.63 13.29
CA ALA A 109 -7.66 12.40 12.07
C ALA A 109 -8.85 11.82 11.29
N ASP A 110 -9.57 12.68 10.56
CA ASP A 110 -10.67 12.25 9.67
C ASP A 110 -10.17 11.52 8.42
N ASP A 111 -8.90 11.72 8.06
CA ASP A 111 -8.25 11.11 6.91
C ASP A 111 -7.93 9.63 7.15
N ASP A 112 -8.01 8.82 6.09
CA ASP A 112 -7.55 7.43 6.15
C ASP A 112 -6.04 7.37 6.45
N PRO A 113 -5.62 6.59 7.46
CA PRO A 113 -4.22 6.52 7.88
C PRO A 113 -3.32 5.78 6.89
N LEU A 114 -3.91 5.05 5.93
CA LEU A 114 -3.23 4.20 4.96
C LEU A 114 -2.31 3.18 5.64
N VAL A 115 -2.68 2.67 6.82
CA VAL A 115 -1.95 1.62 7.52
C VAL A 115 -2.66 0.29 7.26
N ALA A 116 -1.97 -0.69 6.70
CA ALA A 116 -2.55 -2.01 6.44
C ALA A 116 -2.74 -2.78 7.76
N ALA A 117 -3.94 -3.30 8.00
CA ALA A 117 -4.22 -4.26 9.08
C ALA A 117 -3.60 -5.62 8.76
N GLU A 118 -3.84 -6.08 7.53
CA GLU A 118 -3.31 -7.32 7.02
C GLU A 118 -2.69 -7.06 5.63
N PRO A 119 -1.36 -7.22 5.47
CA PRO A 119 -0.65 -6.87 4.24
C PRO A 119 -1.16 -7.58 2.98
N HIS A 120 -1.86 -8.70 3.14
CA HIS A 120 -2.33 -9.55 2.05
C HIS A 120 -3.83 -9.42 1.75
N GLU A 121 -4.64 -8.90 2.67
CA GLU A 121 -6.11 -8.91 2.54
C GLU A 121 -6.70 -7.57 2.07
N LEU A 122 -5.87 -6.57 1.75
CA LEU A 122 -6.36 -5.24 1.34
C LEU A 122 -7.26 -4.59 2.42
N ILE A 123 -7.00 -4.88 3.70
CA ILE A 123 -7.72 -4.33 4.85
C ILE A 123 -6.82 -3.30 5.53
N GLY A 124 -7.32 -2.09 5.74
CA GLY A 124 -6.65 -1.04 6.52
C GLY A 124 -7.04 -1.10 8.00
N VAL A 125 -6.33 -0.37 8.86
CA VAL A 125 -6.80 -0.07 10.23
C VAL A 125 -7.48 1.30 10.28
N GLY A 126 -8.45 1.46 11.17
CA GLY A 126 -9.16 2.73 11.32
C GLY A 126 -8.32 3.84 11.97
N PRO A 127 -8.60 5.12 11.69
CA PRO A 127 -7.82 6.24 12.23
C PRO A 127 -7.86 6.30 13.77
N SER A 128 -8.94 5.78 14.37
CA SER A 128 -9.13 5.64 15.82
C SER A 128 -8.13 4.74 16.55
N VAL A 129 -7.35 3.94 15.83
CA VAL A 129 -6.36 3.05 16.43
C VAL A 129 -4.94 3.39 16.01
N VAL A 130 -4.76 4.45 15.22
CA VAL A 130 -3.49 4.80 14.62
C VAL A 130 -2.85 5.95 15.38
N LEU A 131 -1.58 5.81 15.70
CA LEU A 131 -0.75 6.80 16.40
C LEU A 131 0.46 7.20 15.53
N PRO A 132 1.13 8.31 15.85
CA PRO A 132 2.42 8.65 15.27
C PRO A 132 3.43 7.50 15.42
N VAL A 133 4.18 7.23 14.36
CA VAL A 133 5.15 6.11 14.30
C VAL A 133 6.20 6.16 15.41
N ALA A 134 6.54 7.36 15.90
CA ALA A 134 7.46 7.53 17.03
C ALA A 134 6.89 6.94 18.34
N GLU A 135 5.58 7.08 18.58
CA GLU A 135 4.90 6.50 19.75
C GLU A 135 4.79 4.98 19.62
N ILE A 136 4.44 4.50 18.43
CA ILE A 136 4.41 3.07 18.11
C ILE A 136 5.79 2.43 18.34
N ARG A 137 6.86 3.10 17.88
CA ARG A 137 8.24 2.65 18.11
C ARG A 137 8.58 2.59 19.60
N ALA A 138 8.24 3.63 20.37
CA ALA A 138 8.51 3.67 21.80
C ALA A 138 7.81 2.52 22.55
N ALA A 139 6.56 2.20 22.18
CA ALA A 139 5.81 1.10 22.75
C ALA A 139 6.39 -0.28 22.39
N VAL A 140 6.86 -0.48 21.15
CA VAL A 140 7.55 -1.72 20.75
C VAL A 140 8.87 -1.88 21.51
N GLU A 141 9.65 -0.80 21.66
CA GLU A 141 10.88 -0.81 22.45
C GLU A 141 10.62 -1.12 23.93
N GLU A 142 9.54 -0.59 24.50
CA GLU A 142 9.09 -0.95 25.85
C GLU A 142 8.74 -2.43 25.96
N TYR A 143 7.91 -2.95 25.06
CA TYR A 143 7.50 -4.36 25.01
C TYR A 143 8.71 -5.30 25.01
N CYS A 144 9.65 -5.05 24.11
CA CYS A 144 10.84 -5.88 23.95
C CYS A 144 11.78 -5.77 25.17
N ARG A 145 11.97 -4.56 25.71
CA ARG A 145 12.87 -4.32 26.85
C ARG A 145 12.33 -4.90 28.16
N ALA A 146 11.02 -4.83 28.39
CA ALA A 146 10.39 -5.34 29.60
C ALA A 146 10.52 -6.86 29.70
N GLY A 147 10.46 -7.58 28.57
CA GLY A 147 10.66 -9.03 28.56
C GLY A 147 9.51 -9.84 29.20
N THR A 148 8.41 -9.17 29.59
CA THR A 148 7.30 -9.76 30.33
C THR A 148 6.19 -10.28 29.41
N GLY A 149 6.14 -9.79 28.17
CA GLY A 149 5.02 -10.00 27.27
C GLY A 149 3.72 -9.32 27.73
N GLU A 150 3.77 -8.45 28.73
CA GLU A 150 2.65 -7.58 29.08
C GLU A 150 2.53 -6.48 28.04
N ARG A 151 1.32 -5.93 27.93
CA ARG A 151 1.00 -4.82 27.04
C ARG A 151 1.77 -3.54 27.45
N PRO A 152 2.41 -2.82 26.51
CA PRO A 152 3.12 -1.56 26.78
C PRO A 152 2.23 -0.50 27.44
N GLY A 153 2.76 0.20 28.44
CA GLY A 153 2.07 1.29 29.15
C GLY A 153 2.28 2.67 28.54
N SER A 154 3.20 2.83 27.59
CA SER A 154 3.47 4.11 26.90
C SER A 154 2.39 4.56 25.92
N VAL A 155 1.42 3.70 25.59
CA VAL A 155 0.26 4.03 24.75
C VAL A 155 -1.04 3.58 25.41
N SER A 156 -2.14 4.21 25.03
CA SER A 156 -3.49 3.82 25.45
C SER A 156 -4.02 2.67 24.60
N TRP A 157 -4.96 1.90 25.18
CA TRP A 157 -5.49 0.68 24.57
C TRP A 157 -6.99 0.59 24.75
N VAL A 158 -7.64 -0.04 23.78
CA VAL A 158 -9.08 -0.37 23.79
C VAL A 158 -9.28 -1.82 23.32
N HIS A 159 -10.42 -2.42 23.65
CA HIS A 159 -10.80 -3.71 23.10
C HIS A 159 -11.03 -3.63 21.58
N GLY A 160 -10.62 -4.69 20.89
CA GLY A 160 -10.76 -4.81 19.46
C GLY A 160 -10.54 -6.24 18.97
N ASN A 161 -10.18 -6.37 17.70
CA ASN A 161 -9.89 -7.65 17.06
C ASN A 161 -8.49 -7.69 16.42
N ASN A 162 -8.15 -8.84 15.84
CA ASN A 162 -6.86 -9.07 15.17
C ASN A 162 -6.68 -8.31 13.86
N LEU A 163 -7.72 -7.61 13.38
CA LEU A 163 -7.68 -6.72 12.22
C LEU A 163 -7.53 -5.24 12.63
N GLY A 164 -7.35 -4.95 13.92
CA GLY A 164 -7.21 -3.58 14.40
C GLY A 164 -8.53 -2.81 14.46
N GLU A 165 -9.68 -3.48 14.34
CA GLU A 165 -10.97 -2.84 14.55
C GLU A 165 -11.28 -2.78 16.04
N ARG A 166 -12.02 -1.74 16.47
CA ARG A 166 -12.43 -1.57 17.86
C ARG A 166 -13.79 -2.22 18.08
N ASP A 167 -13.99 -2.77 19.28
CA ASP A 167 -15.27 -3.37 19.64
C ASP A 167 -16.35 -2.31 19.98
N ASP A 168 -15.93 -1.12 20.41
CA ASP A 168 -16.82 -0.04 20.83
C ASP A 168 -17.31 0.85 19.67
N ARG A 169 -16.68 0.75 18.50
CA ARG A 169 -17.08 1.47 17.28
C ARG A 169 -16.65 0.71 16.03
N GLN A 170 -17.60 0.51 15.14
CA GLN A 170 -17.30 -0.05 13.82
C GLN A 170 -16.69 1.04 12.95
N TRP A 171 -15.50 0.77 12.40
CA TRP A 171 -14.93 1.56 11.33
C TRP A 171 -15.25 0.88 10.00
N LYS A 172 -15.87 1.62 9.09
CA LYS A 172 -16.02 1.18 7.70
C LYS A 172 -14.87 1.82 6.93
N PRO A 173 -13.86 1.05 6.46
CA PRO A 173 -12.85 1.61 5.59
C PRO A 173 -13.55 2.32 4.42
N PRO A 174 -13.01 3.44 3.93
CA PRO A 174 -13.51 4.03 2.70
C PRO A 174 -13.54 2.94 1.64
N ASP A 175 -14.68 2.74 1.00
CA ASP A 175 -14.75 1.78 -0.09
C ASP A 175 -14.01 2.38 -1.29
N TYR A 176 -12.71 2.12 -1.32
CA TYR A 176 -11.79 2.70 -2.30
C TYR A 176 -12.08 2.23 -3.72
N SER A 177 -12.77 1.10 -3.89
CA SER A 177 -13.17 0.63 -5.20
C SER A 177 -14.61 1.00 -5.52
N ASP A 178 -15.62 0.67 -4.73
CA ASP A 178 -16.97 0.61 -5.32
C ASP A 178 -17.73 1.93 -5.19
N GLU A 179 -17.67 2.61 -4.04
CA GLU A 179 -18.37 3.89 -3.85
C GLU A 179 -17.74 5.02 -4.67
N ARG A 180 -16.40 5.08 -4.74
CA ARG A 180 -15.69 6.06 -5.57
C ARG A 180 -15.91 5.80 -7.06
N VAL A 181 -15.78 4.55 -7.51
CA VAL A 181 -16.10 4.17 -8.89
C VAL A 181 -17.54 4.54 -9.23
N ALA A 182 -18.50 4.26 -8.34
CA ALA A 182 -19.90 4.60 -8.54
C ALA A 182 -20.14 6.12 -8.67
N GLN A 183 -19.38 6.96 -7.97
CA GLN A 183 -19.50 8.42 -8.04
C GLN A 183 -19.09 8.99 -9.39
N ILE A 184 -18.06 8.42 -10.04
CA ILE A 184 -17.58 8.91 -11.35
C ILE A 184 -18.13 8.12 -12.54
N ALA A 185 -18.67 6.91 -12.32
CA ALA A 185 -19.18 6.03 -13.37
C ALA A 185 -20.18 6.71 -14.35
N PRO A 186 -21.09 7.60 -13.90
CA PRO A 186 -22.01 8.29 -14.82
C PRO A 186 -21.36 9.35 -15.73
N TYR A 187 -20.08 9.69 -15.51
CA TYR A 187 -19.40 10.85 -16.10
C TYR A 187 -18.19 10.41 -16.96
N PRO A 188 -18.40 10.01 -18.24
CA PRO A 188 -17.33 9.49 -19.09
C PRO A 188 -16.18 10.49 -19.32
N GLU A 189 -16.46 11.79 -19.32
CA GLU A 189 -15.44 12.84 -19.39
C GLU A 189 -14.54 12.91 -18.13
N LYS A 190 -15.09 12.61 -16.95
CA LYS A 190 -14.30 12.52 -15.71
C LYS A 190 -13.40 11.29 -15.70
N ILE A 191 -13.92 10.15 -16.17
CA ILE A 191 -13.14 8.92 -16.34
C ILE A 191 -11.97 9.15 -17.31
N ARG A 192 -12.23 9.80 -18.46
CA ARG A 192 -11.18 10.14 -19.43
C ARG A 192 -10.09 11.03 -18.84
N ALA A 193 -10.48 12.08 -18.14
CA ALA A 193 -9.52 12.99 -17.50
C ALA A 193 -8.68 12.28 -16.43
N LEU A 194 -9.31 11.45 -15.60
CA LEU A 194 -8.63 10.66 -14.58
C LEU A 194 -7.66 9.64 -15.20
N ALA A 195 -8.08 8.95 -16.26
CA ALA A 195 -7.22 8.02 -16.99
C ALA A 195 -6.00 8.72 -17.59
N ALA A 196 -6.16 9.90 -18.18
CA ALA A 196 -5.05 10.69 -18.74
C ALA A 196 -4.05 11.16 -17.67
N LEU A 197 -4.55 11.64 -16.51
CA LEU A 197 -3.71 12.04 -15.38
C LEU A 197 -2.86 10.88 -14.86
N GLN A 198 -3.47 9.71 -14.70
CA GLN A 198 -2.78 8.51 -14.24
C GLN A 198 -1.80 7.97 -15.29
N LEU A 199 -2.22 7.95 -16.57
CA LEU A 199 -1.36 7.57 -17.70
C LEU A 199 -0.09 8.42 -17.75
N TYR A 200 -0.20 9.73 -17.52
CA TYR A 200 0.98 10.61 -17.49
C TYR A 200 2.05 10.16 -16.50
N ARG A 201 1.65 9.66 -15.32
CA ARG A 201 2.59 9.19 -14.29
C ARG A 201 3.15 7.81 -14.59
N MET A 202 2.37 6.95 -15.23
CA MET A 202 2.76 5.56 -15.51
C MET A 202 3.64 5.44 -16.75
N LEU A 203 3.43 6.32 -17.73
CA LEU A 203 4.10 6.27 -19.03
C LEU A 203 5.64 6.34 -18.96
N PRO A 204 6.28 7.17 -18.09
CA PRO A 204 7.74 7.16 -17.91
C PRO A 204 8.32 5.77 -17.59
N VAL A 205 7.60 4.98 -16.79
CA VAL A 205 8.03 3.62 -16.40
C VAL A 205 7.99 2.67 -17.60
N VAL A 206 6.92 2.73 -18.38
CA VAL A 206 6.75 1.90 -19.57
C VAL A 206 7.66 2.33 -20.72
N GLU A 207 7.97 3.62 -20.83
CA GLU A 207 9.01 4.16 -21.73
C GLU A 207 10.40 3.64 -21.36
N ALA A 208 10.75 3.64 -20.07
CA ALA A 208 12.02 3.09 -19.59
C ALA A 208 12.14 1.58 -19.84
N ALA A 209 11.02 0.85 -19.72
CA ALA A 209 10.93 -0.57 -20.07
C ALA A 209 10.88 -0.84 -21.60
N ARG A 210 10.88 0.21 -22.43
CA ARG A 210 10.87 0.14 -23.90
C ARG A 210 9.70 -0.65 -24.48
N ALA A 211 8.51 -0.54 -23.87
CA ALA A 211 7.34 -1.18 -24.45
C ALA A 211 7.03 -0.64 -25.85
N ALA A 212 6.71 -1.53 -26.78
CA ALA A 212 6.55 -1.19 -28.20
C ALA A 212 5.44 -0.15 -28.47
N PHE A 213 4.45 -0.05 -27.59
CA PHE A 213 3.31 0.88 -27.73
C PHE A 213 3.49 2.21 -26.98
N ALA A 214 4.59 2.41 -26.23
CA ALA A 214 4.77 3.60 -25.38
C ALA A 214 4.66 4.92 -26.18
N GLY A 215 5.22 4.95 -27.40
CA GLY A 215 5.10 6.12 -28.29
C GLY A 215 3.65 6.41 -28.73
N ALA A 216 2.83 5.37 -28.92
CA ALA A 216 1.41 5.53 -29.24
C ALA A 216 0.60 6.01 -28.03
N ALA A 217 0.89 5.49 -26.83
CA ALA A 217 0.31 5.99 -25.58
C ALA A 217 0.65 7.47 -25.33
N ARG A 218 1.87 7.91 -25.64
CA ARG A 218 2.28 9.32 -25.60
C ARG A 218 1.44 10.19 -26.55
N GLN A 219 1.25 9.75 -27.80
CA GLN A 219 0.43 10.49 -28.77
C GLN A 219 -1.02 10.65 -28.30
N ILE A 220 -1.59 9.62 -27.67
CA ILE A 220 -2.94 9.70 -27.08
C ILE A 220 -2.96 10.77 -25.97
N LEU A 221 -1.99 10.72 -25.06
CA LEU A 221 -1.90 11.66 -23.95
C LEU A 221 -1.72 13.12 -24.42
N ASP A 222 -0.87 13.34 -25.43
CA ASP A 222 -0.66 14.65 -26.04
C ASP A 222 -1.95 15.19 -26.67
N ALA A 223 -2.72 14.33 -27.34
CA ALA A 223 -4.03 14.69 -27.89
C ALA A 223 -5.03 15.07 -26.79
N CYS A 224 -5.08 14.31 -25.68
CA CYS A 224 -5.89 14.66 -24.52
C CYS A 224 -5.50 16.04 -23.97
N GLN A 225 -4.20 16.30 -23.77
CA GLN A 225 -3.71 17.57 -23.27
C GLN A 225 -4.07 18.75 -24.19
N ALA A 226 -4.00 18.55 -25.50
CA ALA A 226 -4.39 19.53 -26.51
C ALA A 226 -5.92 19.71 -26.63
N GLY A 227 -6.72 18.84 -26.02
CA GLY A 227 -8.18 18.83 -26.17
C GLY A 227 -8.63 18.37 -27.57
N THR A 228 -7.83 17.52 -28.23
CA THR A 228 -8.08 16.99 -29.58
C THR A 228 -8.35 15.49 -29.54
N THR A 229 -8.93 14.95 -30.61
CA THR A 229 -9.12 13.50 -30.75
C THR A 229 -7.78 12.79 -30.89
N ALA A 230 -7.64 11.65 -30.22
CA ALA A 230 -6.46 10.80 -30.37
C ALA A 230 -6.36 10.22 -31.80
N PRO A 231 -5.15 10.11 -32.38
CA PRO A 231 -4.98 9.52 -33.70
C PRO A 231 -5.45 8.06 -33.75
N GLU A 232 -6.23 7.69 -34.77
CA GLU A 232 -6.70 6.31 -34.95
C GLU A 232 -5.54 5.31 -35.03
N SER A 233 -4.42 5.69 -35.65
CA SER A 233 -3.21 4.87 -35.72
C SER A 233 -2.59 4.61 -34.34
N ALA A 234 -2.68 5.56 -33.42
CA ALA A 234 -2.18 5.38 -32.06
C ALA A 234 -3.08 4.40 -31.28
N ILE A 235 -4.40 4.56 -31.39
CA ILE A 235 -5.38 3.64 -30.79
C ILE A 235 -5.15 2.22 -31.32
N ALA A 236 -5.05 2.04 -32.65
CA ALA A 236 -4.81 0.75 -33.27
C ALA A 236 -3.48 0.09 -32.85
N THR A 237 -2.48 0.89 -32.47
CA THR A 237 -1.19 0.39 -31.96
C THR A 237 -1.30 -0.10 -30.52
N VAL A 238 -2.12 0.57 -29.70
CA VAL A 238 -2.31 0.21 -28.28
C VAL A 238 -3.27 -0.95 -28.10
N GLN A 239 -4.33 -1.02 -28.91
CA GLN A 239 -5.44 -1.96 -28.78
C GLN A 239 -4.98 -3.42 -28.56
N PRO A 240 -4.03 -3.98 -29.34
CA PRO A 240 -3.62 -5.37 -29.18
C PRO A 240 -3.04 -5.69 -27.80
N PHE A 241 -2.49 -4.70 -27.08
CA PHE A 241 -1.91 -4.87 -25.75
C PHE A 241 -2.97 -4.83 -24.63
N ALA A 242 -4.11 -4.20 -24.88
CA ALA A 242 -5.24 -4.17 -23.95
C ALA A 242 -6.14 -5.41 -24.08
N ASP A 243 -6.16 -6.03 -25.27
CA ASP A 243 -7.00 -7.20 -25.57
C ASP A 243 -6.31 -8.54 -25.25
N VAL A 244 -5.04 -8.52 -24.81
CA VAL A 244 -4.32 -9.76 -24.52
C VAL A 244 -4.90 -10.43 -23.28
N GLU A 245 -5.43 -11.64 -23.44
CA GLU A 245 -5.55 -12.61 -22.34
C GLU A 245 -4.15 -13.23 -22.10
N GLY A 246 -3.33 -12.58 -21.29
CA GLY A 246 -1.91 -12.91 -21.13
C GLY A 246 -1.62 -14.03 -20.12
N PRO A 247 -0.40 -14.61 -20.15
CA PRO A 247 -0.07 -15.81 -19.40
C PRO A 247 -0.08 -15.53 -17.89
N VAL A 248 -0.79 -16.39 -17.16
CA VAL A 248 -1.09 -16.24 -15.73
C VAL A 248 0.16 -16.35 -14.83
N VAL A 249 1.33 -16.80 -15.35
CA VAL A 249 2.51 -17.10 -14.51
C VAL A 249 3.84 -17.01 -15.29
N GLY A 250 4.88 -16.39 -14.70
CA GLY A 250 6.29 -16.44 -15.14
C GLY A 250 6.99 -15.07 -15.22
N PRO A 251 8.34 -14.95 -15.21
CA PRO A 251 9.07 -13.68 -15.00
C PRO A 251 8.63 -12.48 -15.85
N GLY A 252 8.16 -12.70 -17.08
CA GLY A 252 7.63 -11.67 -17.96
C GLY A 252 6.24 -11.13 -17.57
N TRP A 253 5.57 -11.73 -16.58
CA TRP A 253 4.23 -11.35 -16.14
C TRP A 253 4.19 -9.91 -15.62
N PHE A 254 5.24 -9.46 -14.94
CA PHE A 254 5.32 -8.11 -14.40
C PHE A 254 5.34 -7.06 -15.51
N LEU A 255 6.24 -7.22 -16.50
CA LEU A 255 6.31 -6.30 -17.65
C LEU A 255 5.04 -6.34 -18.48
N TRP A 256 4.43 -7.52 -18.62
CA TRP A 256 3.15 -7.68 -19.28
C TRP A 256 2.03 -6.94 -18.53
N SER A 257 1.93 -7.12 -17.21
CA SER A 257 0.94 -6.44 -16.36
C SER A 257 1.11 -4.92 -16.42
N LEU A 258 2.34 -4.41 -16.34
CA LEU A 258 2.61 -2.97 -16.48
C LEU A 258 2.15 -2.44 -17.85
N GLY A 259 2.44 -3.18 -18.92
CA GLY A 259 2.04 -2.81 -20.27
C GLY A 259 0.52 -2.84 -20.48
N PHE A 260 -0.14 -3.88 -19.98
CA PHE A 260 -1.58 -4.06 -20.05
C PHE A 260 -2.34 -2.89 -19.41
N GLU A 261 -1.97 -2.51 -18.18
CA GLU A 261 -2.67 -1.45 -17.45
C GLU A 261 -2.49 -0.07 -18.14
N VAL A 262 -1.29 0.22 -18.66
CA VAL A 262 -1.05 1.45 -19.44
C VAL A 262 -1.80 1.44 -20.76
N ALA A 263 -1.93 0.28 -21.42
CA ALA A 263 -2.70 0.15 -22.65
C ALA A 263 -4.20 0.40 -22.40
N GLN A 264 -4.78 -0.19 -21.35
CA GLN A 264 -6.18 0.04 -20.97
C GLN A 264 -6.46 1.51 -20.66
N LEU A 265 -5.61 2.14 -19.84
CA LEU A 265 -5.75 3.57 -19.52
C LEU A 265 -5.59 4.47 -20.75
N SER A 266 -4.72 4.10 -21.68
CA SER A 266 -4.57 4.82 -22.95
C SER A 266 -5.85 4.76 -23.78
N LEU A 267 -6.47 3.58 -23.92
CA LEU A 267 -7.75 3.45 -24.62
C LEU A 267 -8.87 4.21 -23.90
N LEU A 268 -8.92 4.14 -22.56
CA LEU A 268 -9.89 4.90 -21.77
C LEU A 268 -9.72 6.40 -21.96
N ALA A 269 -8.50 6.93 -21.89
CA ALA A 269 -8.20 8.35 -22.13
C ALA A 269 -8.62 8.80 -23.55
N ALA A 270 -8.43 7.93 -24.55
CA ALA A 270 -8.88 8.16 -25.92
C ALA A 270 -10.41 8.09 -26.10
N GLY A 271 -11.16 7.60 -25.10
CA GLY A 271 -12.58 7.30 -25.23
C GLY A 271 -12.88 6.04 -26.06
N ALA A 272 -11.90 5.14 -26.18
CA ALA A 272 -11.96 3.88 -26.93
C ALA A 272 -11.93 2.63 -26.02
N GLY A 273 -11.97 2.79 -24.70
CA GLY A 273 -11.91 1.67 -23.75
C GLY A 273 -13.19 0.82 -23.66
N PRO A 274 -13.11 -0.36 -23.01
CA PRO A 274 -14.24 -1.28 -22.91
C PRO A 274 -15.42 -0.67 -22.14
N ALA A 275 -16.64 -0.95 -22.61
CA ALA A 275 -17.87 -0.35 -22.09
C ALA A 275 -18.33 -0.91 -20.74
N SER A 276 -17.87 -2.10 -20.33
CA SER A 276 -18.49 -2.85 -19.23
C SER A 276 -18.14 -2.33 -17.83
N ASN A 277 -16.95 -1.75 -17.61
CA ASN A 277 -16.57 -1.14 -16.33
C ASN A 277 -15.35 -0.19 -16.44
N PRO A 278 -15.51 0.98 -17.11
CA PRO A 278 -14.38 1.88 -17.36
C PRO A 278 -13.83 2.53 -16.08
N ALA A 279 -14.69 2.87 -15.10
CA ALA A 279 -14.25 3.48 -13.85
C ALA A 279 -13.55 2.47 -12.92
N GLY A 280 -14.03 1.22 -12.85
CA GLY A 280 -13.34 0.16 -12.12
C GLY A 280 -11.97 -0.16 -12.73
N SER A 281 -11.86 -0.18 -14.05
CA SER A 281 -10.59 -0.37 -14.76
C SER A 281 -9.57 0.71 -14.43
N VAL A 282 -10.01 1.97 -14.30
CA VAL A 282 -9.16 3.09 -13.86
C VAL A 282 -8.62 2.86 -12.44
N VAL A 283 -9.47 2.53 -11.48
CA VAL A 283 -9.07 2.41 -10.07
C VAL A 283 -8.24 1.14 -9.81
N ILE A 284 -8.71 0.00 -10.31
CA ILE A 284 -8.06 -1.29 -10.13
C ILE A 284 -6.76 -1.35 -10.94
N GLY A 285 -6.80 -0.94 -12.20
CA GLY A 285 -5.66 -1.04 -13.10
C GLY A 285 -4.47 -0.19 -12.68
N THR A 286 -4.75 1.03 -12.18
CA THR A 286 -3.69 1.83 -11.55
C THR A 286 -3.14 1.21 -10.28
N SER A 287 -4.00 0.67 -9.42
CA SER A 287 -3.55 0.01 -8.19
C SER A 287 -2.63 -1.18 -8.50
N ASN A 288 -2.99 -2.00 -9.48
CA ASN A 288 -2.20 -3.14 -9.92
C ASN A 288 -0.84 -2.73 -10.50
N PHE A 289 -0.83 -1.71 -11.36
CA PHE A 289 0.38 -1.18 -11.96
C PHE A 289 1.37 -0.71 -10.88
N TRP A 290 0.88 0.11 -9.95
CA TRP A 290 1.75 0.67 -8.92
C TRP A 290 2.19 -0.38 -7.90
N HIS A 291 1.30 -1.28 -7.49
CA HIS A 291 1.65 -2.44 -6.66
C HIS A 291 2.78 -3.25 -7.32
N THR A 292 2.69 -3.50 -8.62
CA THR A 292 3.73 -4.19 -9.38
C THR A 292 5.06 -3.44 -9.37
N CYS A 293 5.07 -2.13 -9.68
CA CYS A 293 6.28 -1.31 -9.61
C CYS A 293 6.91 -1.38 -8.22
N ASN A 294 6.10 -1.27 -7.17
CA ASN A 294 6.58 -1.31 -5.80
C ASN A 294 7.21 -2.66 -5.44
N ARG A 295 6.58 -3.77 -5.83
CA ARG A 295 7.14 -5.10 -5.64
C ARG A 295 8.49 -5.26 -6.33
N LEU A 296 8.63 -4.78 -7.57
CA LEU A 296 9.91 -4.83 -8.28
C LEU A 296 11.00 -4.01 -7.57
N LEU A 297 10.65 -2.83 -7.04
CA LEU A 297 11.61 -2.01 -6.29
C LEU A 297 12.00 -2.63 -4.94
N CYS A 298 11.06 -3.28 -4.24
CA CYS A 298 11.30 -3.87 -2.93
C CYS A 298 11.98 -5.26 -3.00
N PHE A 299 11.74 -6.03 -4.06
CA PHE A 299 12.17 -7.44 -4.16
C PHE A 299 13.10 -7.74 -5.34
N GLY A 300 13.54 -6.72 -6.09
CA GLY A 300 14.53 -6.88 -7.15
C GLY A 300 15.87 -7.38 -6.61
N GLU A 301 16.73 -7.92 -7.49
CA GLU A 301 18.04 -8.46 -7.10
C GLU A 301 19.03 -7.40 -6.59
N THR A 302 18.75 -6.12 -6.83
CA THR A 302 19.56 -4.99 -6.37
C THR A 302 19.15 -4.53 -4.98
N ALA A 303 20.10 -4.00 -4.20
CA ALA A 303 19.80 -3.37 -2.92
C ALA A 303 18.67 -2.33 -3.05
N THR A 304 17.64 -2.46 -2.21
CA THR A 304 16.46 -1.60 -2.23
C THR A 304 16.82 -0.16 -1.86
N ASP A 305 16.55 0.76 -2.77
CA ASP A 305 16.60 2.20 -2.51
C ASP A 305 15.30 2.62 -1.79
N TRP A 306 15.33 2.54 -0.45
CA TRP A 306 14.16 2.83 0.39
C TRP A 306 13.71 4.30 0.32
N ASP A 307 14.62 5.23 0.05
CA ASP A 307 14.28 6.66 -0.11
C ASP A 307 13.49 6.86 -1.40
N LEU A 308 13.92 6.23 -2.50
CA LEU A 308 13.20 6.22 -3.76
C LEU A 308 11.82 5.57 -3.60
N VAL A 309 11.74 4.39 -2.97
CA VAL A 309 10.47 3.67 -2.72
C VAL A 309 9.50 4.53 -1.91
N THR A 310 9.98 5.15 -0.83
CA THR A 310 9.14 5.97 0.06
C THR A 310 8.65 7.24 -0.64
N THR A 311 9.55 7.93 -1.35
CA THR A 311 9.20 9.14 -2.10
C THR A 311 8.20 8.83 -3.20
N PHE A 312 8.41 7.73 -3.93
CA PHE A 312 7.52 7.25 -4.97
C PHE A 312 6.11 6.93 -4.44
N ARG A 313 6.01 6.18 -3.34
CA ARG A 313 4.73 5.88 -2.68
C ARG A 313 3.97 7.13 -2.30
N ARG A 314 4.64 8.08 -1.64
CA ARG A 314 4.02 9.34 -1.20
C ARG A 314 3.45 10.12 -2.37
N ILE A 315 4.13 10.10 -3.51
CA ILE A 315 3.70 10.81 -4.71
C ILE A 315 2.50 10.12 -5.35
N GLU A 316 2.49 8.79 -5.41
CA GLU A 316 1.38 8.02 -5.96
C GLU A 316 0.12 8.18 -5.11
N ASP A 317 0.20 7.90 -3.80
CA ASP A 317 -0.95 7.90 -2.90
C ASP A 317 -1.59 9.29 -2.83
N ASN A 318 -0.77 10.34 -2.65
CA ASN A 318 -1.29 11.71 -2.63
C ASN A 318 -1.81 12.15 -3.99
N GLY A 319 -1.09 11.81 -5.06
CA GLY A 319 -1.46 12.20 -6.41
C GLY A 319 -2.81 11.64 -6.81
N ARG A 320 -3.02 10.33 -6.62
CA ARG A 320 -4.24 9.65 -7.02
C ARG A 320 -5.47 10.12 -6.23
N ARG A 321 -5.31 10.31 -4.91
CA ARG A 321 -6.36 10.88 -4.04
C ARG A 321 -6.76 12.28 -4.51
N GLN A 322 -5.79 13.18 -4.66
CA GLN A 322 -6.05 14.57 -5.04
C GLN A 322 -6.65 14.68 -6.44
N GLU A 323 -6.19 13.90 -7.41
CA GLU A 323 -6.74 13.90 -8.78
C GLU A 323 -8.19 13.47 -8.80
N PHE A 324 -8.50 12.37 -8.10
CA PHE A 324 -9.86 11.87 -8.00
C PHE A 324 -10.78 12.95 -7.40
N GLU A 325 -10.39 13.55 -6.28
CA GLU A 325 -11.15 14.62 -5.62
C GLU A 325 -11.34 15.85 -6.51
N LYS A 326 -10.28 16.32 -7.18
CA LYS A 326 -10.34 17.46 -8.10
C LYS A 326 -11.25 17.19 -9.30
N VAL A 327 -11.15 15.99 -9.89
CA VAL A 327 -11.96 15.56 -11.04
C VAL A 327 -13.43 15.38 -10.62
N LEU A 328 -13.67 14.83 -9.43
CA LEU A 328 -15.00 14.66 -8.88
C LEU A 328 -15.67 16.02 -8.60
N ALA A 329 -14.95 16.96 -8.00
CA ALA A 329 -15.48 18.26 -7.58
C ALA A 329 -15.69 19.27 -8.73
N THR A 330 -15.11 19.04 -9.92
CA THR A 330 -15.20 19.97 -11.06
C THR A 330 -16.33 19.64 -12.03
N HIS A 331 -16.80 20.68 -12.74
CA HIS A 331 -17.64 20.56 -13.94
C HIS A 331 -16.81 20.54 -15.23
N ASP A 332 -15.54 20.96 -15.18
CA ASP A 332 -14.60 20.91 -16.30
C ASP A 332 -13.38 20.04 -15.94
N PRO A 333 -13.48 18.70 -16.11
CA PRO A 333 -12.39 17.79 -15.82
C PRO A 333 -11.22 17.92 -16.80
N ALA A 334 -11.44 18.45 -18.00
CA ALA A 334 -10.37 18.70 -18.96
C ALA A 334 -9.45 19.86 -18.50
N ALA A 335 -10.01 20.89 -17.86
CA ALA A 335 -9.22 21.95 -17.23
C ALA A 335 -8.37 21.44 -16.05
N VAL A 336 -8.95 20.59 -15.20
CA VAL A 336 -8.21 19.93 -14.10
C VAL A 336 -7.04 19.13 -14.67
N MET A 337 -7.29 18.31 -15.68
CA MET A 337 -6.25 17.54 -16.36
C MET A 337 -5.13 18.44 -16.89
N ARG A 338 -5.44 19.46 -17.71
CA ARG A 338 -4.41 20.36 -18.27
C ARG A 338 -3.56 21.04 -17.21
N ARG A 339 -4.19 21.52 -16.13
CA ARG A 339 -3.50 22.19 -15.02
C ARG A 339 -2.59 21.22 -14.28
N ASP A 340 -3.12 20.07 -13.87
CA ASP A 340 -2.38 19.13 -13.03
C ASP A 340 -1.27 18.43 -13.82
N LEU A 341 -1.45 18.16 -15.12
CA LEU A 341 -0.36 17.68 -16.00
C LEU A 341 0.84 18.63 -16.03
N ALA A 342 0.62 19.94 -15.98
CA ALA A 342 1.70 20.92 -15.90
C ALA A 342 2.46 20.83 -14.58
N THR A 343 1.75 20.68 -13.45
CA THR A 343 2.37 20.45 -12.13
C THR A 343 3.17 19.15 -12.10
N TRP A 344 2.65 18.09 -12.71
CA TRP A 344 3.31 16.79 -12.76
C TRP A 344 4.59 16.77 -13.60
N ALA A 345 4.74 17.69 -14.55
CA ALA A 345 5.97 17.83 -15.32
C ALA A 345 7.19 18.11 -14.45
N GLU A 346 7.01 18.75 -13.30
CA GLU A 346 8.07 18.99 -12.32
C GLU A 346 8.56 17.69 -11.64
N GLN A 347 7.68 16.68 -11.56
CA GLN A 347 7.98 15.37 -10.97
C GLN A 347 8.60 14.39 -11.98
N ARG A 348 8.69 14.78 -13.25
CA ARG A 348 9.15 13.90 -14.34
C ARG A 348 10.53 13.26 -14.09
N PRO A 349 11.56 13.98 -13.60
CA PRO A 349 12.88 13.37 -13.36
C PRO A 349 12.84 12.22 -12.34
N LEU A 350 11.98 12.33 -11.33
CA LEU A 350 11.80 11.27 -10.35
C LEU A 350 11.07 10.07 -10.97
N LEU A 351 10.01 10.30 -11.75
CA LEU A 351 9.30 9.22 -12.45
C LEU A 351 10.20 8.49 -13.45
N ASP A 352 11.09 9.20 -14.14
CA ASP A 352 12.10 8.58 -15.01
C ASP A 352 13.10 7.74 -14.19
N THR A 353 13.50 8.22 -13.00
CA THR A 353 14.37 7.46 -12.09
C THR A 353 13.70 6.18 -11.61
N VAL A 354 12.43 6.26 -11.21
CA VAL A 354 11.62 5.08 -10.85
C VAL A 354 11.50 4.13 -12.04
N GLY A 355 11.20 4.65 -13.23
CA GLY A 355 11.08 3.85 -14.44
C GLY A 355 12.34 3.05 -14.75
N LEU A 356 13.52 3.68 -14.65
CA LEU A 356 14.80 3.01 -14.82
C LEU A 356 15.05 1.95 -13.75
N ALA A 357 14.71 2.22 -12.49
CA ALA A 357 14.87 1.27 -11.40
C ALA A 357 13.97 0.04 -11.58
N VAL A 358 12.69 0.25 -11.94
CA VAL A 358 11.73 -0.81 -12.25
C VAL A 358 12.20 -1.64 -13.45
N ALA A 359 12.65 -0.99 -14.53
CA ALA A 359 13.14 -1.68 -15.72
C ALA A 359 14.38 -2.54 -15.42
N ARG A 360 15.30 -2.08 -14.55
CA ARG A 360 16.45 -2.88 -14.10
C ARG A 360 16.03 -4.06 -13.23
N ALA A 361 15.06 -3.87 -12.33
CA ALA A 361 14.58 -4.94 -11.46
C ALA A 361 13.79 -6.02 -12.21
N ALA A 362 13.25 -5.71 -13.39
CA ALA A 362 12.51 -6.62 -14.24
C ALA A 362 13.35 -7.32 -15.32
N ALA A 363 14.60 -6.87 -15.53
CA ALA A 363 15.55 -7.44 -16.50
C ALA A 363 16.40 -8.52 -15.84
#